data_AF-A0A537QWI4-F1
#
_entry.id   AF-A0A537QWI4-F1
#
_cell.length_a   1.000
_cell.length_b   1.000
_cell.length_c   1.000
_cell.angle_alpha   90.00
_cell.angle_beta   90.00
_cell.angle_gamma   90.00
#
_symmetry.space_group_name_H-M   'P 1'
#
loop_
_entity.id
_entity.type
_entity.pdbx_description
1 polymer ?
#
loop_
_entity_poly.entity_id
_entity_poly.type
_entity_poly.pdbx_seq_one_letter_code
_entity_poly.pdbx_strand_id
1 'polypeptide(L)'
;MRRSPSIVPGNDRDVYLVLDDFGRIGSAWRETNVDETDLETVITDLLEGQFCNPVRIIGFNTAEGWSRDVSEDVARELCQRCADQMRELPGFLQQFVERYEPRYFGLQLALPMRY
;
A
#
# COMPACT_ATOMS: atom_id res chain seq x y z
N MET A 1 21.46 -37.46 9.21
CA MET A 1 21.83 -36.09 9.64
C MET A 1 20.66 -35.53 10.45
N ARG A 2 20.87 -35.16 11.72
CA ARG A 2 19.85 -34.49 12.52
C ARG A 2 19.89 -33.00 12.15
N ARG A 3 18.85 -32.48 11.50
CA ARG A 3 18.72 -31.02 11.29
C ARG A 3 18.47 -30.39 12.66
N SER A 4 19.29 -29.41 13.03
CA SER A 4 19.00 -28.55 14.17
C SER A 4 17.76 -27.71 13.85
N PRO A 5 16.83 -27.52 14.80
CA PRO A 5 15.71 -26.60 14.60
C PRO A 5 16.25 -25.18 14.37
N SER A 6 15.58 -24.43 13.49
CA SER A 6 15.93 -23.02 13.25
C SER A 6 15.79 -22.24 14.55
N ILE A 7 16.83 -21.48 14.93
CA ILE A 7 16.81 -20.58 16.09
C ILE A 7 16.26 -19.19 15.74
N VAL A 8 15.96 -18.96 14.46
CA VAL A 8 15.25 -17.77 14.01
C VAL A 8 13.83 -17.87 14.56
N PRO A 9 13.37 -16.90 15.37
CA PRO A 9 11.97 -16.84 15.76
C PRO A 9 11.11 -16.95 14.49
N GLY A 10 10.10 -17.82 14.49
CA GLY A 10 9.21 -17.99 13.35
C GLY A 10 8.44 -16.71 13.10
N ASN A 11 9.02 -15.80 12.32
CA ASN A 11 8.42 -14.54 11.91
C ASN A 11 7.82 -14.74 10.52
N ASP A 12 6.94 -15.73 10.42
CA ASP A 12 6.16 -16.00 9.23
C ASP A 12 5.06 -14.94 9.15
N ARG A 13 5.46 -13.75 8.70
CA ARG A 13 4.56 -12.63 8.49
C ARG A 13 4.94 -11.93 7.21
N ASP A 14 3.91 -11.51 6.50
CA ASP A 14 4.04 -10.62 5.37
C ASP A 14 4.32 -9.21 5.90
N VAL A 15 5.36 -8.59 5.37
CA VAL A 15 5.79 -7.23 5.71
C VAL A 15 5.63 -6.35 4.49
N TYR A 16 5.02 -5.19 4.68
CA TYR A 16 4.74 -4.23 3.63
C TYR A 16 5.50 -2.93 3.92
N LEU A 17 6.33 -2.53 2.96
CA LEU A 17 7.08 -1.27 3.02
C LEU A 17 6.55 -0.29 1.99
N VAL A 18 6.40 0.96 2.41
CA VAL A 18 5.95 2.06 1.55
C VAL A 18 7.15 2.95 1.22
N LEU A 19 7.43 3.11 -0.07
CA LEU A 19 8.32 4.13 -0.58
C LEU A 19 7.51 5.42 -0.70
N ASP A 20 7.93 6.44 0.04
CA ASP A 20 7.27 7.73 0.10
C ASP A 20 8.15 8.80 -0.54
N ASP A 21 7.55 9.75 -1.26
CA ASP A 21 8.25 10.82 -1.97
C ASP A 21 8.07 12.18 -1.29
N PHE A 22 9.17 12.76 -0.82
CA PHE A 22 9.21 14.07 -0.17
C PHE A 22 9.61 15.20 -1.14
N GLY A 23 9.49 14.95 -2.45
CA GLY A 23 9.75 15.92 -3.50
C GLY A 23 11.23 16.27 -3.61
N ARG A 24 11.61 17.51 -3.27
CA ARG A 24 13.01 17.96 -3.42
C ARG A 24 14.01 17.24 -2.50
N ILE A 25 13.51 16.67 -1.40
CA ILE A 25 14.31 15.90 -0.44
C ILE A 25 14.54 14.47 -0.95
N GLY A 26 13.80 14.05 -1.98
CA GLY A 26 13.85 12.71 -2.57
C GLY A 26 12.87 11.75 -1.89
N SER A 27 13.03 10.46 -2.20
CA SER A 27 12.15 9.39 -1.71
C SER A 27 12.85 8.50 -0.71
N ALA A 28 12.11 7.98 0.28
CA ALA A 28 12.62 7.04 1.26
C ALA A 28 11.59 5.98 1.65
N TRP A 29 12.08 4.80 2.03
CA TRP A 29 11.24 3.79 2.67
C TRP A 29 10.86 4.29 4.06
N ARG A 30 9.57 4.34 4.36
CA ARG A 30 9.07 4.85 5.64
C ARG A 30 9.44 3.90 6.77
N GLU A 31 9.87 4.51 7.88
CA GLU A 31 10.00 3.81 9.13
C GLU A 31 8.60 3.55 9.67
N THR A 32 8.30 2.28 9.92
CA THR A 32 7.03 1.80 10.45
C THR A 32 7.33 0.89 11.63
N ASN A 33 6.47 0.93 12.65
CA ASN A 33 6.59 -0.01 13.76
C ASN A 33 6.49 -1.44 13.23
N VAL A 34 7.33 -2.32 13.77
CA VAL A 34 7.46 -3.72 13.35
C VAL A 34 6.15 -4.50 13.45
N ASP A 35 5.24 -4.08 14.33
CA ASP A 35 3.93 -4.71 14.52
C ASP A 35 2.80 -4.06 13.69
N GLU A 36 3.12 -3.02 12.91
CA GLU A 36 2.20 -2.23 12.07
C GLU A 36 2.57 -2.34 10.59
N THR A 37 3.38 -3.33 10.21
CA THR A 37 3.80 -3.54 8.81
C THR A 37 2.92 -4.50 8.04
N ASP A 38 1.80 -4.96 8.58
CA ASP A 38 0.87 -5.82 7.85
C ASP A 38 0.04 -5.01 6.84
N LEU A 39 -0.60 -5.72 5.90
CA LEU A 39 -1.32 -5.08 4.80
C LEU A 39 -2.48 -4.18 5.27
N GLU A 40 -3.23 -4.64 6.28
CA GLU A 40 -4.42 -3.93 6.76
C GLU A 40 -4.03 -2.61 7.45
N THR A 41 -2.99 -2.66 8.27
CA THR A 41 -2.44 -1.46 8.90
C THR A 41 -1.91 -0.48 7.86
N VAL A 42 -1.12 -0.95 6.89
CA VAL A 42 -0.60 -0.09 5.82
C VAL A 42 -1.71 0.57 5.00
N ILE A 43 -2.77 -0.17 4.64
CA ILE A 43 -3.93 0.41 3.93
C ILE A 43 -4.63 1.46 4.78
N THR A 44 -4.81 1.19 6.07
CA THR A 44 -5.44 2.13 7.00
C THR A 44 -4.62 3.42 7.10
N ASP A 45 -3.31 3.31 7.31
CA ASP A 45 -2.38 4.42 7.40
C ASP A 45 -2.31 5.25 6.10
N LEU A 46 -2.36 4.58 4.94
CA LEU A 46 -2.50 5.22 3.64
C LEU A 46 -3.78 6.04 3.57
N LEU A 47 -4.91 5.50 4.02
CA LEU A 47 -6.19 6.20 4.00
C LEU A 47 -6.32 7.31 5.04
N GLU A 48 -5.54 7.25 6.13
CA GLU A 48 -5.51 8.22 7.22
C GLU A 48 -4.47 9.34 7.01
N GLY A 49 -3.60 9.23 6.01
CA GLY A 49 -2.62 10.28 5.68
C GLY A 49 -1.32 10.21 6.48
N GLN A 50 -0.91 9.02 6.91
CA GLN A 50 0.40 8.81 7.57
C GLN A 50 1.59 8.84 6.58
N PHE A 51 1.30 8.99 5.28
CA PHE A 51 2.24 9.08 4.17
C PHE A 51 2.07 10.41 3.43
N CYS A 52 3.16 10.95 2.88
CA CYS A 52 3.14 12.24 2.18
C CYS A 52 2.69 12.11 0.71
N ASN A 53 3.35 11.24 -0.05
CA ASN A 53 3.11 10.95 -1.46
C ASN A 53 3.65 9.53 -1.76
N PRO A 54 2.90 8.48 -1.39
CA PRO A 54 3.35 7.11 -1.58
C PRO A 54 3.52 6.80 -3.07
N VAL A 55 4.64 6.19 -3.44
CA VAL A 55 4.98 5.94 -4.85
C VAL A 55 5.10 4.46 -5.20
N ARG A 56 5.38 3.59 -4.22
CA ARG A 56 5.51 2.14 -4.38
C ARG A 56 5.32 1.43 -3.06
N ILE A 57 4.73 0.24 -3.10
CA ILE A 57 4.57 -0.63 -1.94
C ILE A 57 5.15 -2.01 -2.27
N ILE A 58 6.07 -2.47 -1.43
CA ILE A 58 6.70 -3.79 -1.56
C ILE A 58 6.22 -4.67 -0.43
N GLY A 59 5.61 -5.80 -0.79
CA GLY A 59 5.34 -6.88 0.14
C GLY A 59 6.49 -7.89 0.10
N PHE A 60 6.86 -8.46 1.24
CA PHE A 60 7.75 -9.60 1.28
C PHE A 60 7.49 -10.49 2.48
N ASN A 61 7.84 -11.76 2.35
CA ASN A 61 7.90 -12.72 3.44
C ASN A 61 9.22 -13.49 3.33
N THR A 62 10.08 -13.30 4.33
CA THR A 62 11.41 -13.92 4.34
C THR A 62 11.39 -15.40 4.71
N ALA A 63 10.35 -15.86 5.42
CA ALA A 63 10.17 -17.25 5.78
C ALA A 63 9.70 -18.07 4.57
N GLU A 64 8.79 -17.50 3.77
CA GLU A 64 8.28 -18.12 2.54
C GLU A 64 9.15 -17.85 1.30
N GLY A 65 10.09 -16.90 1.39
CA GLY A 65 11.07 -16.64 0.34
C GLY A 65 10.54 -15.83 -0.84
N TRP A 66 9.56 -14.95 -0.62
CA TRP A 66 9.03 -14.08 -1.67
C TRP A 66 9.18 -12.59 -1.35
N SER A 67 9.27 -11.78 -2.40
CA SER A 67 9.24 -10.32 -2.38
C SER A 67 8.63 -9.84 -3.69
N ARG A 68 7.65 -8.93 -3.65
CA ARG A 68 6.93 -8.46 -4.83
C ARG A 68 6.51 -6.99 -4.68
N ASP A 69 6.46 -6.29 -5.81
CA ASP A 69 5.77 -5.01 -5.89
C ASP A 69 4.26 -5.28 -5.88
N VAL A 70 3.58 -4.82 -4.84
CA VAL A 70 2.14 -5.03 -4.61
C VAL A 70 1.35 -3.73 -4.80
N SER A 71 1.96 -2.70 -5.39
CA SER A 71 1.35 -1.38 -5.51
C SER A 71 0.01 -1.40 -6.26
N GLU A 72 -0.13 -2.25 -7.27
CA GLU A 72 -1.39 -2.42 -8.01
C GLU A 72 -2.50 -3.01 -7.15
N ASP A 73 -2.18 -4.05 -6.38
CA ASP A 73 -3.17 -4.69 -5.51
C ASP A 73 -3.62 -3.73 -4.40
N VAL A 74 -2.68 -2.98 -3.82
CA VAL A 74 -3.02 -1.96 -2.82
C VAL A 74 -3.82 -0.81 -3.42
N ALA A 75 -3.46 -0.32 -4.62
CA ALA A 75 -4.22 0.73 -5.29
C ALA A 75 -5.68 0.31 -5.53
N ARG A 76 -5.90 -0.92 -5.97
CA ARG A 76 -7.24 -1.48 -6.15
C ARG A 76 -8.02 -1.55 -4.84
N GLU A 77 -7.37 -2.01 -3.78
CA GLU A 77 -7.98 -2.16 -2.46
C GLU A 77 -8.35 -0.80 -1.83
N LEU A 78 -7.47 0.20 -1.94
CA LEU A 78 -7.75 1.58 -1.50
C LEU A 78 -9.03 2.11 -2.14
N CYS A 79 -9.14 1.93 -3.45
CA CYS A 79 -10.30 2.39 -4.19
C CYS A 79 -11.58 1.62 -3.85
N GLN A 80 -11.47 0.29 -3.68
CA GLN A 80 -12.59 -0.55 -3.24
C GLN A 80 -13.11 -0.12 -1.87
N ARG A 81 -12.23 0.10 -0.88
CA ARG A 81 -12.61 0.59 0.44
C ARG A 81 -13.23 1.97 0.40
N CYS A 82 -12.69 2.87 -0.43
CA CYS A 82 -13.29 4.19 -0.62
C CYS A 82 -14.73 4.09 -1.15
N ALA A 83 -14.96 3.24 -2.16
CA ALA A 83 -16.29 2.98 -2.70
C ALA A 83 -17.24 2.37 -1.66
N ASP A 84 -16.79 1.35 -0.93
CA ASP A 84 -17.59 0.63 0.07
C ASP A 84 -17.96 1.52 1.27
N GLN A 85 -17.06 2.42 1.68
CA GLN A 85 -17.28 3.36 2.78
C GLN A 85 -17.95 4.67 2.32
N MET A 86 -18.33 4.79 1.04
CA MET A 86 -18.88 6.01 0.44
C MET A 86 -18.03 7.27 0.75
N ARG A 87 -16.70 7.11 0.68
CA ARG A 87 -15.74 8.18 0.94
C ARG A 87 -14.92 8.47 -0.31
N GLU A 88 -14.48 9.71 -0.43
CA GLU A 88 -13.54 10.09 -1.50
C GLU A 88 -12.13 9.57 -1.22
N LEU A 89 -11.40 9.26 -2.29
CA LEU A 89 -9.98 8.95 -2.21
C LEU A 89 -9.20 10.21 -1.81
N PRO A 90 -8.38 10.17 -0.75
CA PRO A 90 -7.54 11.31 -0.38
C PRO A 90 -6.67 11.81 -1.54
N GLY A 91 -6.59 13.13 -1.71
CA GLY A 91 -5.92 13.76 -2.86
C GLY A 91 -4.46 13.33 -3.07
N PHE A 92 -3.72 13.10 -1.98
CA PHE A 92 -2.31 12.67 -2.06
C PHE A 92 -2.15 11.22 -2.55
N LEU A 93 -3.22 10.41 -2.53
CA LEU A 93 -3.22 9.05 -3.08
C LEU A 93 -3.64 9.02 -4.55
N GLN A 94 -4.17 10.10 -5.12
CA GLN A 94 -4.67 10.11 -6.50
C GLN A 94 -3.59 9.69 -7.49
N GLN A 95 -2.39 10.29 -7.42
CA GLN A 95 -1.29 9.95 -8.33
C GLN A 95 -0.82 8.50 -8.17
N PHE A 96 -0.85 7.97 -6.95
CA PHE A 96 -0.51 6.57 -6.68
C PHE A 96 -1.54 5.64 -7.34
N VAL A 97 -2.82 5.90 -7.13
CA VAL A 97 -3.90 5.12 -7.72
C VAL A 97 -3.91 5.24 -9.24
N GLU A 98 -3.83 6.44 -9.82
CA GLU A 98 -3.81 6.64 -11.27
C GLU A 98 -2.70 5.83 -11.96
N ARG A 99 -1.54 5.72 -11.30
CA ARG A 99 -0.39 4.98 -11.82
C ARG A 99 -0.64 3.48 -11.91
N TYR A 100 -1.35 2.90 -10.94
CA TYR A 100 -1.42 1.45 -10.76
C TYR A 100 -2.83 0.87 -10.98
N GLU A 101 -3.88 1.67 -10.82
CA GLU A 101 -5.28 1.36 -11.13
C GLU A 101 -5.87 2.48 -12.02
N PRO A 102 -5.49 2.55 -13.30
CA PRO A 102 -6.01 3.57 -14.22
C PRO A 102 -7.49 3.38 -14.58
N ARG A 103 -8.12 2.26 -14.21
CA ARG A 103 -9.53 1.96 -14.55
C ARG A 103 -10.49 2.68 -13.60
N TYR A 104 -10.09 2.95 -12.37
CA TYR A 104 -10.85 3.69 -11.37
C TYR A 104 -11.13 5.13 -11.82
N PHE A 105 -10.16 5.79 -12.45
CA PHE A 105 -10.33 7.15 -12.96
C PHE A 105 -11.18 7.23 -14.24
N GLY A 106 -11.28 6.13 -14.99
CA GLY A 106 -12.18 6.05 -16.15
C GLY A 106 -13.67 6.06 -15.79
N LEU A 107 -14.02 5.67 -14.56
CA LEU A 107 -15.41 5.65 -14.07
C LEU A 107 -15.83 6.95 -13.38
N GLN A 108 -14.88 7.70 -12.81
CA GLN A 108 -15.19 8.92 -12.03
C GLN A 108 -15.46 10.16 -12.90
N LEU A 109 -15.07 10.15 -14.18
CA LEU A 109 -15.33 11.22 -15.15
C LEU A 109 -16.71 11.14 -15.84
N ALA A 110 -17.53 10.15 -15.52
CA ALA A 110 -18.82 9.91 -16.19
C ALA A 110 -20.03 10.31 -15.33
N LEU A 111 -20.12 11.56 -14.88
CA LEU A 111 -21.41 12.12 -14.42
C LEU A 111 -21.63 13.52 -14.99
N PRO A 112 -22.37 13.67 -16.10
CA PRO A 112 -22.98 14.96 -16.42
C PRO A 112 -24.11 15.21 -15.42
N MET A 113 -23.96 16.22 -14.56
CA MET A 113 -25.06 16.79 -13.79
C MET A 113 -26.13 17.29 -14.78
N ARG A 114 -27.29 16.62 -14.81
CA ARG A 114 -28.47 17.13 -15.49
C ARG A 114 -29.26 17.98 -14.49
N TYR A 115 -29.31 19.28 -14.76
CA TYR A 115 -30.28 20.22 -14.16
C TYR A 115 -31.69 19.92 -14.67
#